data_AF-A0A183A0I1-F1
#
_entry.id   AF-A0A183A0I1-F1
#
_cell.length_a   1.000
_cell.length_b   1.000
_cell.length_c   1.000
_cell.angle_alpha   90.00
_cell.angle_beta   90.00
_cell.angle_gamma   90.00
#
_symmetry.space_group_name_H-M   'P 1'
#
loop_
_entity.id
_entity.type
_entity.pdbx_description
1 polymer ?
#
loop_
_entity_poly.entity_id
_entity_poly.type
_entity_poly.pdbx_seq_one_letter_code
_entity_poly.pdbx_strand_id
1 'polypeptide(L)'
;MRWLKSFGLFSSHVRFVRRSVRPYLRDLYMRRLAQGPEPYRPRSAWIGWNGDAEMTAFLHRIDEQISNANLQKALTDRSYIHIDAPHAEGFDESAQESNASLAFSGKIF
;
A
#
# COMPACT_ATOMS: atom_id res chain seq x y z
N MET A 1 11.58 -35.36 43.50
CA MET A 1 10.87 -35.00 42.25
C MET A 1 9.80 -33.97 42.58
N ARG A 2 9.98 -32.69 42.22
CA ARG A 2 8.98 -31.62 42.39
C ARG A 2 8.76 -30.99 41.02
N TRP A 3 7.63 -31.31 40.40
CA TRP A 3 7.17 -30.64 39.18
C TRP A 3 6.57 -29.28 39.57
N LEU A 4 7.32 -28.20 39.33
CA LEU A 4 6.77 -26.85 39.32
C LEU A 4 6.10 -26.66 37.95
N LYS A 5 4.78 -26.75 37.92
CA LYS A 5 3.99 -26.30 36.77
C LYS A 5 4.03 -24.77 36.77
N SER A 6 4.79 -24.19 35.86
CA SER A 6 4.72 -22.77 35.52
C SER A 6 3.38 -22.51 34.84
N PHE A 7 2.37 -22.10 35.62
CA PHE A 7 1.19 -21.47 35.05
C PHE A 7 1.61 -20.11 34.52
N GLY A 8 1.77 -20.01 33.20
CA GLY A 8 1.96 -18.75 32.51
C GLY A 8 0.78 -17.83 32.79
N LEU A 9 1.02 -16.77 33.56
CA LEU A 9 0.10 -15.66 33.73
C LEU A 9 0.01 -14.91 32.39
N PHE A 10 -0.92 -15.29 31.53
CA PHE A 10 -1.37 -14.41 30.45
C PHE A 10 -2.15 -13.25 31.08
N SER A 11 -1.43 -12.20 31.45
CA SER A 11 -2.00 -10.92 31.88
C SER A 11 -2.57 -10.20 30.65
N SER A 12 -3.80 -10.55 30.26
CA SER A 12 -4.56 -9.77 29.30
C SER A 12 -4.92 -8.42 29.93
N HIS A 13 -4.16 -7.38 29.63
CA HIS A 13 -4.49 -6.02 30.02
C HIS A 13 -5.75 -5.57 29.27
N VAL A 14 -6.92 -5.72 29.90
CA VAL A 14 -8.18 -5.16 29.38
C VAL A 14 -8.09 -3.65 29.52
N ARG A 15 -7.77 -2.95 28.43
CA ARG A 15 -7.80 -1.47 28.39
C ARG A 15 -9.26 -1.00 28.43
N PHE A 16 -9.75 -0.68 29.62
CA PHE A 16 -11.08 -0.11 29.82
C PHE A 16 -11.13 1.33 29.29
N VAL A 17 -11.53 1.50 28.03
CA VAL A 17 -11.77 2.83 27.45
C VAL A 17 -13.19 3.27 27.78
N ARG A 18 -13.36 4.48 28.35
CA ARG A 18 -14.69 5.01 28.66
C ARG A 18 -15.53 5.12 27.39
N ARG A 19 -16.81 4.70 27.46
CA ARG A 19 -17.76 4.71 26.33
C ARG A 19 -17.89 6.10 25.66
N SER A 20 -17.69 7.19 26.41
CA SER A 20 -17.73 8.57 25.93
C SER A 20 -16.54 8.97 25.04
N VAL A 21 -15.43 8.22 25.06
CA VAL A 21 -14.23 8.55 24.27
C VAL A 21 -14.48 8.35 22.77
N ARG A 22 -15.15 7.26 22.38
CA ARG A 22 -15.44 6.97 20.96
C ARG A 22 -16.27 8.07 20.26
N PRO A 23 -17.41 8.54 20.81
CA PRO A 23 -18.17 9.62 20.17
C PRO A 23 -17.39 10.93 20.13
N TYR A 24 -16.61 11.24 21.18
CA TYR A 24 -15.76 12.43 21.21
C TYR A 24 -14.67 12.41 20.12
N LEU A 25 -13.94 11.29 19.96
CA LEU A 25 -12.93 11.15 18.92
C LEU A 25 -13.53 11.21 17.50
N ARG A 26 -14.75 10.67 17.32
CA ARG A 26 -15.47 10.76 16.06
C ARG A 26 -15.81 12.21 15.72
N ASP A 27 -16.29 12.98 16.69
CA ASP A 27 -16.59 14.41 16.51
C ASP A 27 -15.33 15.20 16.13
N LEU A 28 -14.20 14.99 16.83
CA LEU A 28 -12.92 15.61 16.46
C LEU A 28 -12.48 15.26 15.02
N TYR A 29 -12.65 14.01 14.60
CA TYR A 29 -12.35 13.60 13.22
C TYR A 29 -13.25 14.32 12.19
N MET A 30 -14.55 14.46 12.47
CA MET A 30 -15.47 15.18 11.58
C MET A 30 -15.13 16.67 11.50
N ARG A 31 -14.75 17.29 12.62
CA ARG A 31 -14.27 18.68 12.64
C ARG A 31 -12.99 18.84 11.83
N ARG A 32 -12.05 17.89 11.92
CA ARG A 32 -10.83 17.88 11.09
C ARG A 32 -11.18 17.83 9.60
N LEU A 33 -12.13 16.98 9.19
CA LEU A 33 -12.57 16.91 7.80
C LEU A 33 -13.25 18.21 7.32
N ALA A 34 -13.95 18.92 8.22
CA ALA A 34 -14.59 20.20 7.89
C ALA A 34 -13.60 21.36 7.75
N GLN A 35 -12.41 21.28 8.35
CA GLN A 35 -11.37 22.33 8.26
C GLN A 35 -10.74 22.41 6.86
N GLY A 36 -10.83 21.35 6.06
CA GLY A 36 -10.32 21.35 4.70
C GLY A 36 -10.05 19.95 4.17
N PRO A 37 -9.77 19.83 2.86
CA PRO A 37 -9.42 18.56 2.25
C PRO A 37 -8.09 18.03 2.80
N GLU A 38 -8.02 16.71 3.05
CA GLU A 38 -6.76 16.05 3.39
C GLU A 38 -5.79 16.13 2.19
N PRO A 39 -4.47 16.26 2.40
CA PRO A 39 -3.51 16.12 1.31
C PRO A 39 -3.75 14.84 0.53
N TYR A 40 -3.61 14.94 -0.80
CA TYR A 40 -3.78 13.80 -1.69
C TYR A 40 -2.85 12.66 -1.29
N ARG A 41 -3.41 11.45 -1.21
CA ARG A 41 -2.66 10.21 -1.02
C ARG A 41 -2.99 9.25 -2.15
N PRO A 42 -1.97 8.62 -2.78
CA PRO A 42 -2.22 7.65 -3.85
C PRO A 42 -3.00 6.46 -3.30
N ARG A 43 -3.75 5.77 -4.18
CA ARG A 43 -4.57 4.61 -3.79
C ARG A 43 -3.73 3.51 -3.12
N SER A 44 -2.48 3.37 -3.53
CA SER A 44 -1.53 2.40 -2.98
C SER A 44 -1.18 2.61 -1.51
N ALA A 45 -1.35 3.82 -0.97
CA ALA A 45 -1.05 4.12 0.44
C ALA A 45 -2.16 3.68 1.41
N TRP A 46 -3.32 3.24 0.91
CA TRP A 46 -4.45 2.85 1.75
C TRP A 46 -4.40 1.37 2.12
N ILE A 47 -4.91 1.05 3.31
CA ILE A 47 -5.03 -0.34 3.74
C ILE A 47 -5.99 -1.13 2.83
N GLY A 48 -5.63 -2.37 2.55
CA GLY A 48 -6.39 -3.24 1.62
C GLY A 48 -6.03 -3.04 0.15
N TRP A 49 -4.97 -2.30 -0.17
CA TRP A 49 -4.38 -2.30 -1.51
C TRP A 49 -3.29 -3.38 -1.62
N ASN A 50 -3.36 -4.20 -2.68
CA ASN A 50 -2.33 -5.20 -3.00
C ASN A 50 -2.00 -5.09 -4.50
N GLY A 51 -0.74 -4.77 -4.82
CA GLY A 51 -0.31 -4.55 -6.20
C GLY A 51 -0.53 -5.75 -7.13
N ASP A 52 -0.21 -6.96 -6.66
CA ASP A 52 -0.33 -8.18 -7.48
C ASP A 52 -1.79 -8.55 -7.74
N ALA A 53 -2.63 -8.40 -6.72
CA ALA A 53 -4.07 -8.66 -6.83
C ALA A 53 -4.75 -7.64 -7.77
N GLU A 54 -4.35 -6.38 -7.71
CA GLU A 54 -4.90 -5.33 -8.57
C GLU A 54 -4.46 -5.52 -10.04
N MET A 55 -3.21 -5.94 -10.26
CA MET A 55 -2.68 -6.25 -11.59
C MET A 55 -3.45 -7.40 -12.26
N THR A 56 -3.63 -8.50 -11.52
CA THR A 56 -4.37 -9.68 -12.02
C THR A 56 -5.85 -9.37 -12.24
N ALA A 57 -6.48 -8.61 -11.34
CA ALA A 57 -7.86 -8.17 -11.51
C ALA A 57 -8.03 -7.19 -12.68
N PHE A 58 -7.02 -6.38 -12.99
CA PHE A 58 -7.02 -5.52 -14.17
C PHE A 58 -6.98 -6.34 -15.46
N LEU A 59 -6.08 -7.33 -15.56
CA LEU A 59 -5.99 -8.22 -16.72
C LEU A 59 -7.28 -9.00 -16.97
N HIS A 60 -7.87 -9.55 -15.91
CA HIS A 60 -9.13 -10.28 -16.02
C HIS A 60 -10.31 -9.38 -16.46
N ARG A 61 -10.27 -8.07 -16.17
CA ARG A 61 -11.32 -7.14 -16.60
C ARG A 61 -11.26 -6.82 -18.09
N ILE A 62 -10.05 -6.81 -18.66
CA ILE A 62 -9.80 -6.51 -20.07
C ILE A 62 -9.85 -7.79 -20.92
N ASP A 63 -9.79 -8.96 -20.29
CA ASP A 63 -9.74 -10.28 -20.94
C ASP A 63 -8.52 -10.47 -21.85
N GLU A 64 -7.40 -9.85 -21.46
CA GLU A 64 -6.12 -9.94 -22.18
C GLU A 64 -5.12 -10.82 -21.42
N GLN A 65 -4.35 -11.62 -22.16
CA GLN A 65 -3.34 -12.54 -21.62
C GLN A 65 -1.95 -11.89 -21.66
N ILE A 66 -1.67 -11.07 -20.65
CA ILE A 66 -0.44 -10.27 -20.55
C ILE A 66 0.43 -10.81 -19.42
N SER A 67 1.75 -10.78 -19.62
CA SER A 67 2.70 -10.98 -18.53
C SER A 67 2.62 -9.84 -17.51
N ASN A 68 2.42 -10.17 -16.23
CA ASN A 68 2.42 -9.19 -15.13
C ASN A 68 3.68 -8.29 -15.15
N ALA A 69 4.84 -8.83 -15.51
CA ALA A 69 6.09 -8.07 -15.59
C ALA A 69 6.04 -6.99 -16.69
N ASN A 70 5.49 -7.32 -17.86
CA ASN A 70 5.34 -6.36 -18.96
C ASN A 70 4.34 -5.26 -18.59
N LEU A 71 3.24 -5.63 -17.92
CA LEU A 71 2.24 -4.66 -17.50
C LEU A 71 2.78 -3.73 -16.40
N GLN A 72 3.53 -4.28 -15.43
CA GLN A 72 4.19 -3.47 -14.40
C GLN A 72 5.19 -2.49 -15.02
N LYS A 73 5.97 -2.94 -16.01
CA LYS A 73 6.88 -2.08 -16.78
C LYS A 73 6.12 -0.96 -17.49
N ALA A 74 5.01 -1.27 -18.15
CA ALA A 74 4.19 -0.28 -18.86
C ALA A 74 3.60 0.80 -17.92
N LEU A 75 3.22 0.41 -16.70
CA LEU A 75 2.64 1.31 -15.69
C LEU A 75 3.68 2.12 -14.90
N THR A 76 4.97 1.77 -15.01
CA THR A 76 6.04 2.46 -14.30
C THR A 76 6.63 3.59 -15.14
N ASP A 77 6.35 4.83 -14.75
CA ASP A 77 6.94 6.01 -15.38
C ASP A 77 8.33 6.33 -14.79
N ARG A 78 9.14 7.04 -15.56
CA ARG A 78 10.46 7.53 -15.11
C ARG A 78 10.35 8.40 -13.87
N SER A 79 9.34 9.28 -13.78
CA SER A 79 9.18 10.20 -12.63
C SER A 79 9.00 9.46 -11.31
N TYR A 80 8.36 8.28 -11.34
CA TYR A 80 8.14 7.45 -10.16
C TYR A 80 9.47 6.91 -9.59
N ILE A 81 10.39 6.50 -10.47
CA ILE A 81 11.72 5.97 -10.07
C ILE A 81 12.54 7.02 -9.30
N HIS A 82 12.43 8.30 -9.70
CA HIS A 82 13.20 9.39 -9.09
C HIS A 82 12.65 9.79 -7.71
N ILE A 83 11.39 9.46 -7.41
CA ILE A 83 10.73 9.76 -6.12
C ILE A 83 11.12 8.73 -5.06
N ASP A 84 11.34 7.47 -5.45
CA ASP A 84 11.68 6.36 -4.53
C ASP A 84 13.21 6.18 -4.31
N ALA A 85 14.04 6.71 -5.21
CA ALA A 85 15.51 6.69 -5.11
C ALA A 85 16.15 7.27 -3.82
N PRO A 86 15.63 8.34 -3.16
CA PRO A 86 16.31 8.95 -2.01
C PRO A 86 16.23 8.12 -0.72
N HIS A 87 15.56 6.96 -0.71
CA HIS A 87 15.38 6.11 0.49
C HIS A 87 16.11 4.77 0.44
N ALA A 88 16.70 4.39 -0.69
CA ALA A 88 17.36 3.10 -0.86
C ALA A 88 18.83 3.29 -1.26
N GLU A 89 19.70 3.40 -0.26
CA GLU A 89 21.15 3.21 -0.41
C GLU A 89 21.39 1.85 -1.11
N GLY A 90 21.74 1.88 -2.40
CA GLY A 90 22.00 0.67 -3.21
C GLY A 90 20.91 0.28 -4.22
N PHE A 91 19.94 1.15 -4.53
CA PHE A 91 18.98 0.88 -5.62
C PHE A 91 19.69 1.01 -6.98
N ASP A 92 19.77 -0.10 -7.71
CA ASP A 92 20.33 -0.11 -9.06
C ASP A 92 19.32 0.52 -10.03
N GLU A 93 19.51 1.83 -10.29
CA GLU A 93 18.71 2.61 -11.24
C GLU A 93 18.69 1.98 -12.65
N SER A 94 19.66 1.12 -12.98
CA SER A 94 19.77 0.49 -14.30
C SER A 94 18.88 -0.74 -14.49
N ALA A 95 18.31 -1.31 -13.41
CA ALA A 95 17.50 -2.52 -13.48
C ALA A 95 16.01 -2.26 -13.79
N GLN A 96 15.49 -1.06 -13.46
CA GLN A 96 14.08 -0.74 -13.64
C GLN A 96 13.85 -0.04 -14.98
N GLU A 97 13.46 -0.81 -15.99
CA GLU A 97 13.23 -0.29 -17.34
C GLU A 97 12.00 0.64 -17.38
N SER A 98 12.17 1.88 -17.80
CA SER A 98 11.07 2.84 -17.98
C SER A 98 10.10 2.43 -19.10
N ASN A 99 8.82 2.80 -18.95
CA ASN A 99 7.78 2.60 -19.96
C ASN A 99 7.98 3.37 -21.29
N ALA A 100 8.98 4.25 -21.41
CA ALA A 100 9.19 5.10 -22.59
C ALA A 100 9.28 4.31 -23.92
N SER A 101 9.94 3.15 -23.91
CA SER A 101 10.08 2.30 -25.10
C SER A 101 8.74 1.68 -25.52
N LEU A 102 7.92 1.26 -24.56
CA LEU A 102 6.58 0.71 -24.79
C LEU A 102 5.58 1.80 -25.23
N ALA A 103 5.72 3.01 -24.69
CA ALA A 103 4.89 4.14 -25.10
C ALA A 103 5.16 4.55 -26.55
N PHE A 104 6.43 4.57 -26.97
CA PHE A 104 6.81 4.92 -28.35
C PHE A 104 6.29 3.92 -29.38
N SER A 105 6.30 2.61 -29.07
CA SER A 105 5.81 1.59 -29.98
C SER A 105 4.29 1.67 -30.20
N GLY A 106 3.54 2.31 -29.30
CA GLY A 106 2.07 2.38 -29.34
C GLY A 106 1.40 1.01 -29.23
N LYS A 107 2.19 -0.02 -28.93
CA LYS A 107 1.80 -1.41 -28.86
C LYS A 107 2.05 -1.89 -27.45
N ILE A 108 0.98 -2.28 -26.78
CA ILE A 108 1.08 -2.98 -25.50
C ILE A 108 1.58 -4.43 -25.74
N PHE A 109 1.63 -4.89 -27.01
CA PHE A 109 2.19 -6.18 -27.49
C PHE A 109 2.85 -6.09 -28.88
#